data_AF-A0A353BA23-F1
#
_entry.id   AF-A0A353BA23-F1
#
_cell.length_a   1.000
_cell.length_b   1.000
_cell.length_c   1.000
_cell.angle_alpha   90.00
_cell.angle_beta   90.00
_cell.angle_gamma   90.00
#
_symmetry.space_group_name_H-M   'P 1'
#
loop_
_entity.id
_entity.type
_entity.pdbx_description
1 polymer ?
#
loop_
_entity_poly.entity_id
_entity_poly.type
_entity_poly.pdbx_seq_one_letter_code
_entity_poly.pdbx_strand_id
1 'polypeptide(L)'
;MLFVGIAWQFITWNQMNKLRFFVVLTFVILAGGASADEAATNLTSFRAMTWNIWHGGREDGKDVGPERVVDIIRQSKADIVAMQETYGSGQLISEALQFEFHPRGTNVSIHSRYPIVEDISVFEEFKCVGALVELPGGEKIAFYSLWLPYDEDIWLPRSREKYNDQQLTSKCDVSADDLRKILKLIEQRLSDAKYDGIDLFIAGDFNSMSHLDYTDVNRDQFGHSVKWPT
;
A
#
# COMPACT_ATOMS: atom_id res chain seq x y z
N MET A 1 13.06 -1.56 22.00
CA MET A 1 12.36 -2.57 21.19
C MET A 1 11.21 -1.85 20.51
N LEU A 2 11.47 -1.23 19.35
CA LEU A 2 10.46 -0.53 18.56
C LEU A 2 9.67 -1.57 17.78
N PHE A 3 8.41 -1.77 18.13
CA PHE A 3 7.47 -2.52 17.30
C PHE A 3 6.83 -1.53 16.32
N VAL A 4 7.34 -1.51 15.10
CA VAL A 4 6.61 -0.93 13.96
C VAL A 4 5.67 -2.04 13.48
N GLY A 5 4.40 -1.97 13.91
CA GLY A 5 3.37 -2.89 13.44
C GLY A 5 3.00 -2.54 12.00
N ILE A 6 3.70 -3.12 11.03
CA ILE A 6 3.39 -2.97 9.61
C ILE A 6 2.27 -3.96 9.29
N ALA A 7 1.02 -3.49 9.29
CA ALA A 7 -0.10 -4.23 8.72
C ALA A 7 -0.08 -4.03 7.20
N TRP A 8 0.37 -5.04 6.46
CA TRP A 8 0.23 -5.08 5.01
C TRP A 8 -1.23 -5.42 4.66
N GLN A 9 -1.97 -4.47 4.11
CA GLN A 9 -3.20 -4.77 3.37
C GLN A 9 -3.04 -4.29 1.93
N PHE A 10 -2.94 -5.23 1.00
CA PHE A 10 -3.21 -4.98 -0.41
C PHE A 10 -4.69 -5.35 -0.64
N ILE A 11 -5.53 -4.37 -0.97
CA ILE A 11 -6.87 -4.62 -1.47
C ILE A 11 -6.77 -4.58 -3.00
N THR A 12 -6.73 -5.75 -3.64
CA THR A 12 -6.98 -5.85 -5.08
C THR A 12 -8.50 -5.96 -5.28
N TRP A 13 -9.12 -4.91 -5.83
CA TRP A 13 -10.54 -4.93 -6.13
C TRP A 13 -10.80 -5.73 -7.41
N ASN A 14 -11.53 -6.83 -7.26
CA ASN A 14 -11.92 -7.72 -8.34
C ASN A 14 -13.33 -7.34 -8.80
N GLN A 15 -13.45 -6.62 -9.92
CA GLN A 15 -14.73 -6.45 -10.60
C GLN A 15 -15.24 -7.83 -11.07
N MET A 16 -16.52 -8.06 -10.85
CA MET A 16 -17.20 -9.35 -10.93
C MET A 16 -17.06 -10.06 -12.30
N ASN A 17 -16.96 -11.40 -12.20
CA ASN A 17 -17.19 -12.42 -13.24
C ASN A 17 -16.14 -12.61 -14.35
N LYS A 18 -15.08 -13.38 -14.05
CA LYS A 18 -14.70 -14.62 -14.76
C LYS A 18 -13.51 -15.28 -14.06
N LEU A 19 -13.81 -16.37 -13.36
CA LEU A 19 -12.89 -17.16 -12.57
C LEU A 19 -11.79 -17.81 -13.42
N ARG A 20 -10.52 -17.61 -13.05
CA ARG A 20 -9.43 -18.58 -13.29
C ARG A 20 -8.62 -18.74 -12.02
N PHE A 21 -8.94 -19.78 -11.25
CA PHE A 21 -8.07 -20.29 -10.19
C PHE A 21 -6.87 -21.00 -10.83
N PHE A 22 -5.64 -20.65 -10.42
CA PHE A 22 -4.49 -21.53 -10.58
C PHE A 22 -4.12 -22.10 -9.20
N VAL A 23 -4.57 -23.32 -8.92
CA VAL A 23 -3.94 -24.18 -7.91
C VAL A 23 -2.77 -24.87 -8.62
N VAL A 24 -1.54 -24.44 -8.34
CA VAL A 24 -0.35 -25.15 -8.80
C VAL A 24 -0.15 -26.36 -7.88
N LEU A 25 -0.72 -27.49 -8.28
CA LEU A 25 -0.29 -28.81 -7.83
C LEU A 25 0.80 -29.28 -8.80
N THR A 26 2.03 -29.38 -8.31
CA THR A 26 3.17 -29.87 -9.08
C THR A 26 2.96 -31.35 -9.41
N PHE A 27 2.59 -31.67 -10.66
CA PHE A 27 2.79 -32.98 -11.25
C PHE A 27 3.75 -32.84 -12.41
N VAL A 28 4.92 -33.46 -12.28
CA VAL A 28 5.86 -33.64 -13.39
C VAL A 28 5.30 -34.75 -14.28
N ILE A 29 4.82 -34.38 -15.47
CA ILE A 29 4.62 -35.32 -16.58
C ILE A 29 5.50 -34.83 -17.73
N LEU A 30 6.55 -35.60 -18.02
CA LEU A 30 7.37 -35.47 -19.21
C LEU A 30 6.63 -36.11 -20.39
N ALA A 31 6.17 -35.29 -21.34
CA ALA A 31 5.86 -35.74 -22.70
C ALA A 31 6.16 -34.60 -23.67
N GLY A 32 7.06 -34.87 -24.62
CA GLY A 32 7.50 -33.90 -25.62
C GLY A 32 6.56 -33.79 -26.82
N GLY A 33 6.77 -32.73 -27.60
CA GLY A 33 6.28 -32.63 -28.98
C GLY A 33 5.70 -31.28 -29.37
N ALA A 34 6.53 -30.52 -30.11
CA ALA A 34 6.20 -29.47 -31.08
C ALA A 34 5.68 -28.10 -30.60
N SER A 35 6.34 -27.10 -31.16
CA SER A 35 6.19 -25.66 -31.01
C SER A 35 4.81 -25.12 -31.36
N ALA A 36 4.25 -24.35 -30.44
CA ALA A 36 3.43 -23.19 -30.76
C ALA A 36 4.17 -21.97 -30.19
N ASP A 37 4.29 -20.91 -31.00
CA ASP A 37 4.83 -19.62 -30.59
C ASP A 37 4.24 -19.21 -29.23
N GLU A 38 5.05 -19.33 -28.17
CA GLU A 38 4.86 -18.51 -26.98
C GLU A 38 5.23 -17.09 -27.39
N ALA A 39 4.23 -16.33 -27.87
CA ALA A 39 4.24 -14.91 -27.65
C ALA A 39 4.31 -14.72 -26.13
N ALA A 40 5.52 -14.70 -25.59
CA ALA A 40 5.80 -14.34 -24.22
C ALA A 40 5.26 -12.91 -24.08
N THR A 41 4.03 -12.79 -23.59
CA THR A 41 3.56 -11.56 -22.98
C THR A 41 4.57 -11.25 -21.90
N ASN A 42 5.46 -10.30 -22.18
CA ASN A 42 6.32 -9.69 -21.18
C ASN A 42 5.37 -9.02 -20.18
N LEU A 43 4.92 -9.77 -19.19
CA LEU A 43 4.17 -9.23 -18.07
C LEU A 43 5.13 -8.28 -17.36
N THR A 44 4.90 -6.98 -17.47
CA THR A 44 5.66 -6.04 -16.67
C THR A 44 5.27 -6.23 -15.21
N SER A 45 6.26 -6.60 -14.41
CA SER A 45 6.11 -6.71 -12.95
C SER A 45 6.86 -5.57 -12.29
N PHE A 46 6.27 -4.97 -11.26
CA PHE A 46 6.94 -3.99 -10.40
C PHE A 46 6.79 -4.38 -8.94
N ARG A 47 7.67 -3.86 -8.07
CA ARG A 47 7.57 -4.01 -6.62
C ARG A 47 7.06 -2.73 -5.97
N ALA A 48 5.96 -2.83 -5.24
CA ALA A 48 5.45 -1.74 -4.41
C ALA A 48 5.88 -1.92 -2.95
N MET A 49 6.19 -0.81 -2.29
CA MET A 49 6.40 -0.73 -0.85
C MET A 49 5.45 0.31 -0.27
N THR A 50 4.90 0.07 0.92
CA THR A 50 4.29 1.12 1.72
C THR A 50 5.06 1.29 3.01
N TRP A 51 5.28 2.54 3.43
CA TRP A 51 6.02 2.81 4.66
C TRP A 51 5.67 4.17 5.27
N ASN A 52 5.08 4.13 6.46
CA ASN A 52 5.10 5.25 7.39
C ASN A 52 6.49 5.31 8.04
N ILE A 53 7.27 6.34 7.68
CA ILE A 53 8.66 6.46 8.15
C ILE A 53 8.80 7.14 9.51
N TRP A 54 7.67 7.57 10.11
CA TRP A 54 7.56 8.23 11.42
C TRP A 54 8.46 9.46 11.59
N HIS A 55 7.85 10.64 11.76
CA HIS A 55 8.60 11.91 11.92
C HIS A 55 9.65 12.18 10.82
N GLY A 56 9.36 11.76 9.58
CA GLY A 56 10.27 11.88 8.45
C GLY A 56 11.47 10.94 8.52
N GLY A 57 11.41 9.85 9.31
CA GLY A 57 12.51 8.93 9.48
C GLY A 57 13.69 9.55 10.23
N ARG A 58 13.46 10.53 11.11
CA ARG A 58 14.52 11.32 11.77
C ARG A 58 14.83 10.92 13.20
N GLU A 59 14.26 9.82 13.68
CA GLU A 59 14.46 9.35 15.06
C GLU A 59 15.93 8.97 15.35
N ASP A 60 16.68 8.57 14.32
CA ASP A 60 18.12 8.31 14.39
C ASP A 60 18.99 9.56 14.09
N GLY A 61 18.35 10.74 13.98
CA GLY A 61 18.98 12.00 13.60
C GLY A 61 18.47 12.54 12.28
N LYS A 62 18.56 13.88 12.13
CA LYS A 62 17.98 14.62 10.99
C LYS A 62 18.56 14.27 9.61
N ASP A 63 19.79 13.78 9.58
CA ASP A 63 20.54 13.45 8.35
C ASP A 63 20.70 11.92 8.22
N VAL A 64 21.23 11.26 9.25
CA VAL A 64 21.46 9.80 9.29
C VAL A 64 20.17 8.99 9.17
N GLY A 65 19.07 9.46 9.76
CA GLY A 65 17.80 8.76 9.72
C GLY A 65 17.25 8.60 8.29
N PRO A 66 17.04 9.70 7.54
CA PRO A 66 16.64 9.62 6.14
C PRO A 66 17.60 8.81 5.24
N GLU A 67 18.92 8.84 5.49
CA GLU A 67 19.88 7.98 4.78
C GLU A 67 19.59 6.48 5.00
N ARG A 68 19.29 6.07 6.23
CA ARG A 68 18.91 4.68 6.54
C ARG A 68 17.59 4.28 5.86
N VAL A 69 16.63 5.19 5.76
CA VAL A 69 15.38 4.98 5.02
C VAL A 69 15.70 4.67 3.55
N VAL A 70 16.58 5.45 2.93
CA VAL A 70 17.04 5.21 1.55
C VAL A 70 17.67 3.82 1.41
N ASP A 71 18.54 3.43 2.32
CA ASP A 71 19.21 2.12 2.27
C ASP A 71 18.22 0.95 2.37
N ILE A 72 17.20 1.05 3.23
CA ILE A 72 16.16 0.04 3.36
C ILE A 72 15.33 -0.07 2.07
N ILE A 73 14.96 1.06 1.45
CA ILE A 73 14.21 1.06 0.19
C ILE A 73 15.04 0.46 -0.95
N ARG A 74 16.35 0.75 -1.02
CA ARG A 74 17.24 0.12 -2.02
C ARG A 74 17.32 -1.39 -1.82
N GLN A 75 17.47 -1.84 -0.57
CA GLN A 75 17.57 -3.26 -0.23
C GLN A 75 16.28 -4.03 -0.51
N SER A 76 15.12 -3.41 -0.31
CA SER A 76 13.81 -4.02 -0.62
C SER A 76 13.58 -4.20 -2.12
N LYS A 77 14.36 -3.49 -2.96
CA LYS A 77 14.21 -3.43 -4.42
C LYS A 77 12.83 -2.92 -4.84
N ALA A 78 12.23 -2.04 -4.02
CA ALA A 78 11.00 -1.37 -4.40
C ALA A 78 11.22 -0.53 -5.67
N ASP A 79 10.19 -0.50 -6.51
CA ASP A 79 10.11 0.33 -7.70
C ASP A 79 9.19 1.53 -7.47
N ILE A 80 8.14 1.35 -6.67
CA ILE A 80 7.21 2.41 -6.29
C ILE A 80 7.00 2.35 -4.76
N VAL A 81 7.07 3.50 -4.09
CA VAL A 81 6.88 3.60 -2.63
C VAL A 81 5.73 4.54 -2.31
N ALA A 82 4.71 4.03 -1.63
CA ALA A 82 3.69 4.81 -0.93
C ALA A 82 4.21 5.18 0.47
N MET A 83 4.65 6.43 0.65
CA MET A 83 5.29 6.87 1.89
C MET A 83 4.41 7.84 2.70
N GLN A 84 4.37 7.64 4.02
CA GLN A 84 3.62 8.47 4.97
C GLN A 84 4.56 9.09 6.01
N GLU A 85 4.09 10.14 6.69
CA GLU A 85 4.84 10.92 7.69
C GLU A 85 6.18 11.44 7.18
N THR A 86 6.22 11.90 5.94
CA THR A 86 7.49 12.33 5.33
C THR A 86 8.03 13.63 5.91
N TYR A 87 7.18 14.60 6.24
CA TYR A 87 7.50 15.87 6.92
C TYR A 87 8.81 16.51 6.42
N GLY A 88 8.89 16.67 5.09
CA GLY A 88 10.04 17.28 4.41
C GLY A 88 11.24 16.36 4.14
N SER A 89 11.25 15.10 4.59
CA SER A 89 12.26 14.11 4.18
C SER A 89 12.01 13.51 2.80
N GLY A 90 10.77 13.58 2.30
CA GLY A 90 10.37 12.90 1.06
C GLY A 90 11.28 13.24 -0.13
N GLN A 91 11.50 14.54 -0.37
CA GLN A 91 12.34 14.99 -1.49
C GLN A 91 13.78 14.47 -1.39
N LEU A 92 14.40 14.60 -0.21
CA LEU A 92 15.76 14.12 0.04
C LEU A 92 15.88 12.61 -0.21
N ILE A 93 14.87 11.85 0.22
CA ILE A 93 14.83 10.39 0.01
C ILE A 93 14.70 10.07 -1.49
N SER A 94 13.78 10.73 -2.21
CA SER A 94 13.60 10.49 -3.65
C SER A 94 14.85 10.84 -4.46
N GLU A 95 15.48 11.98 -4.17
CA GLU A 95 16.71 12.42 -4.83
C GLU A 95 17.84 11.40 -4.64
N ALA A 96 18.01 10.90 -3.41
CA ALA A 96 19.00 9.87 -3.13
C ALA A 96 18.68 8.53 -3.82
N LEU A 97 17.40 8.16 -3.92
CA LEU A 97 16.95 6.97 -4.65
C LEU A 97 17.04 7.12 -6.18
N GLN A 98 17.16 8.35 -6.68
CA GLN A 98 16.97 8.73 -8.09
C GLN A 98 15.57 8.34 -8.59
N PHE A 99 14.56 8.58 -7.76
CA PHE A 99 13.15 8.34 -8.07
C PHE A 99 12.45 9.67 -8.37
N GLU A 100 11.41 9.63 -9.18
CA GLU A 100 10.41 10.69 -9.30
C GLU A 100 9.72 10.90 -7.96
N PHE A 101 9.60 12.16 -7.55
CA PHE A 101 9.00 12.56 -6.29
C PHE A 101 7.64 13.23 -6.52
N HIS A 102 6.58 12.64 -5.96
CA HIS A 102 5.24 13.20 -6.03
C HIS A 102 4.63 13.35 -4.63
N PRO A 103 4.86 14.51 -3.98
CA PRO A 103 4.29 14.81 -2.68
C PRO A 103 2.87 15.36 -2.80
N ARG A 104 2.10 15.19 -1.73
CA ARG A 104 0.93 16.03 -1.47
C ARG A 104 0.88 16.43 -0.01
N GLY A 105 0.79 17.74 0.23
CA GLY A 105 0.97 18.31 1.55
C GLY A 105 2.34 17.94 2.15
N THR A 106 2.39 17.81 3.48
CA THR A 106 3.62 17.50 4.21
C THR A 106 3.73 16.03 4.64
N ASN A 107 2.67 15.24 4.50
CA ASN A 107 2.57 13.90 5.10
C ASN A 107 2.84 12.80 4.07
N VAL A 108 2.01 12.72 3.02
CA VAL A 108 1.98 11.61 2.07
C VAL A 108 2.75 11.94 0.79
N SER A 109 3.45 10.94 0.24
CA SER A 109 4.09 11.04 -1.07
C SER A 109 4.16 9.70 -1.78
N ILE A 110 4.33 9.76 -3.10
CA ILE A 110 4.68 8.63 -3.96
C ILE A 110 6.11 8.86 -4.47
N HIS A 111 6.94 7.83 -4.37
CA HIS A 111 8.31 7.81 -4.90
C HIS A 111 8.36 6.73 -5.96
N SER A 112 8.71 7.06 -7.19
CA SER A 112 8.63 6.12 -8.31
C SER A 112 9.93 6.06 -9.10
N ARG A 113 10.46 4.86 -9.34
CA ARG A 113 11.53 4.62 -10.31
C ARG A 113 11.08 4.98 -11.74
N TYR A 114 9.78 4.96 -11.99
CA TYR A 114 9.17 5.17 -13.30
C TYR A 114 8.48 6.53 -13.41
N PRO A 115 8.28 7.06 -14.63
CA PRO A 115 7.65 8.36 -14.83
C PRO A 115 6.27 8.48 -14.19
N ILE A 116 6.07 9.59 -13.48
CA ILE A 116 4.75 10.02 -13.00
C ILE A 116 4.18 10.97 -14.04
N VAL A 117 3.12 10.54 -14.71
CA VAL A 117 2.60 11.21 -15.93
C VAL A 117 1.36 12.07 -15.67
N GLU A 118 0.65 11.84 -14.56
CA GLU A 118 -0.51 12.64 -14.17
C GLU A 118 -0.73 12.62 -12.65
N ASP A 119 -1.08 13.76 -12.06
CA ASP A 119 -1.66 13.82 -10.71
C ASP A 119 -3.15 13.44 -10.78
N ILE A 120 -3.50 12.37 -10.06
CA ILE A 120 -4.88 11.88 -9.91
C ILE A 120 -5.32 11.93 -8.44
N SER A 121 -4.70 12.81 -7.66
CA SER A 121 -4.95 12.96 -6.24
C SER A 121 -6.41 13.38 -5.97
N VAL A 122 -6.98 12.83 -4.90
CA VAL A 122 -8.35 13.12 -4.44
C VAL A 122 -8.38 13.30 -2.93
N PHE A 123 -9.50 13.76 -2.37
CA PHE A 123 -9.63 13.95 -0.92
C PHE A 123 -8.59 14.93 -0.34
N GLU A 124 -8.41 14.93 0.98
CA GLU A 124 -7.55 15.85 1.71
C GLU A 124 -6.06 15.64 1.39
N GLU A 125 -5.32 16.74 1.21
CA GLU A 125 -3.89 16.73 0.88
C GLU A 125 -3.04 15.96 1.87
N PHE A 126 -3.39 16.00 3.16
CA PHE A 126 -2.63 15.32 4.22
C PHE A 126 -2.83 13.79 4.23
N LYS A 127 -3.87 13.28 3.57
CA LYS A 127 -4.32 11.88 3.73
C LYS A 127 -4.20 11.04 2.46
N CYS A 128 -4.19 11.64 1.29
CA CYS A 128 -4.25 10.92 0.03
C CYS A 128 -3.47 11.64 -1.07
N VAL A 129 -2.53 10.93 -1.70
CA VAL A 129 -1.88 11.36 -2.95
C VAL A 129 -2.06 10.25 -3.98
N GLY A 130 -2.31 10.63 -5.23
CA GLY A 130 -2.55 9.71 -6.34
C GLY A 130 -1.79 10.11 -7.58
N ALA A 131 -1.14 9.13 -8.22
CA ALA A 131 -0.37 9.33 -9.44
C ALA A 131 -0.74 8.30 -10.49
N LEU A 132 -0.78 8.73 -11.75
CA LEU A 132 -0.70 7.83 -12.88
C LEU A 132 0.79 7.59 -13.18
N VAL A 133 1.21 6.33 -13.08
CA VAL A 133 2.61 5.91 -13.26
C VAL A 133 2.71 5.09 -14.54
N GLU A 134 3.63 5.45 -15.43
CA GLU A 134 3.92 4.70 -16.65
C GLU A 134 5.03 3.70 -16.38
N LEU A 135 4.72 2.40 -16.47
CA LEU A 135 5.65 1.30 -16.24
C LEU A 135 6.56 1.06 -17.47
N PRO A 136 7.66 0.30 -17.34
CA PRO A 136 8.62 0.10 -18.44
C PRO A 136 8.05 -0.48 -19.74
N GLY A 137 6.92 -1.21 -19.70
CA GLY A 137 6.25 -1.73 -20.90
C GLY A 137 5.34 -0.72 -21.61
N GLY A 138 5.18 0.49 -21.04
CA GLY A 138 4.31 1.56 -21.53
C GLY A 138 2.88 1.50 -20.97
N GLU A 139 2.52 0.43 -20.26
CA GLU A 139 1.28 0.38 -19.49
C GLU A 139 1.27 1.40 -18.36
N LYS A 140 0.08 1.90 -18.04
CA LYS A 140 -0.14 2.87 -16.97
C LYS A 140 -0.92 2.24 -15.84
N ILE A 141 -0.56 2.60 -14.62
CA ILE A 141 -1.27 2.22 -13.41
C ILE A 141 -1.70 3.47 -12.63
N ALA A 142 -2.85 3.40 -11.97
CA ALA A 142 -3.26 4.38 -10.98
C ALA A 142 -2.76 3.93 -9.62
N PHE A 143 -1.86 4.69 -8.99
CA PHE A 143 -1.25 4.34 -7.72
C PHE A 143 -1.54 5.40 -6.65
N TYR A 144 -2.05 4.98 -5.50
CA TYR A 144 -2.40 5.86 -4.39
C TYR A 144 -1.62 5.51 -3.12
N SER A 145 -1.14 6.55 -2.43
CA SER A 145 -0.56 6.47 -1.09
C SER A 145 -1.50 7.14 -0.09
N LEU A 146 -1.92 6.38 0.93
CA LEU A 146 -2.88 6.82 1.94
C LEU A 146 -2.25 6.91 3.34
N TRP A 147 -2.77 7.85 4.13
CA TRP A 147 -2.62 7.89 5.58
C TRP A 147 -4.00 8.20 6.18
N LEU A 148 -4.59 7.23 6.87
CA LEU A 148 -5.94 7.33 7.41
C LEU A 148 -5.92 7.69 8.91
N PRO A 149 -6.97 8.32 9.45
CA PRO A 149 -7.03 8.62 10.88
C PRO A 149 -7.10 7.35 11.73
N TYR A 150 -6.60 7.41 12.97
CA TYR A 150 -6.77 6.38 14.00
C TYR A 150 -7.55 6.92 15.20
N ASP A 151 -8.26 6.02 15.89
CA ASP A 151 -8.91 6.26 17.19
C ASP A 151 -8.34 5.27 18.20
N GLU A 152 -7.21 5.62 18.83
CA GLU A 152 -6.36 4.81 19.73
C GLU A 152 -5.18 4.08 19.05
N ASP A 153 -4.07 3.92 19.79
CA ASP A 153 -2.89 3.16 19.40
C ASP A 153 -3.14 1.63 19.45
N ILE A 154 -4.04 1.12 18.61
CA ILE A 154 -4.48 -0.29 18.63
C ILE A 154 -3.38 -1.30 18.24
N TRP A 155 -2.18 -0.83 17.86
CA TRP A 155 -0.98 -1.64 17.72
C TRP A 155 -0.25 -1.93 19.05
N LEU A 156 -0.57 -1.19 20.12
CA LEU A 156 0.02 -1.39 21.44
C LEU A 156 -0.81 -2.39 22.28
N PRO A 157 -0.19 -3.42 22.89
CA PRO A 157 -0.89 -4.35 23.79
C PRO A 157 -1.71 -3.63 24.88
N ARG A 158 -1.10 -2.65 25.55
CA ARG A 158 -1.74 -1.89 26.64
C ARG A 158 -2.99 -1.11 26.21
N SER A 159 -3.08 -0.73 24.93
CA SER A 159 -4.25 -0.05 24.39
C SER A 159 -5.36 -1.05 24.11
N ARG A 160 -5.02 -2.18 23.47
CA ARG A 160 -5.98 -3.25 23.13
C ARG A 160 -6.64 -3.87 24.34
N GLU A 161 -5.88 -4.14 25.40
CA GLU A 161 -6.34 -4.76 26.65
C GLU A 161 -7.46 -3.99 27.37
N LYS A 162 -7.69 -2.71 27.01
CA LYS A 162 -8.76 -1.87 27.57
C LYS A 162 -10.14 -2.20 27.01
N TYR A 163 -10.22 -2.90 25.89
CA TYR A 163 -11.44 -3.04 25.08
C TYR A 163 -11.82 -4.50 24.91
N ASN A 164 -13.12 -4.77 24.75
CA ASN A 164 -13.56 -6.05 24.19
C ASN A 164 -13.46 -6.02 22.65
N ASP A 165 -13.69 -7.17 22.00
CA ASP A 165 -13.55 -7.32 20.54
C ASP A 165 -14.39 -6.28 19.76
N GLN A 166 -15.65 -6.05 20.16
CA GLN A 166 -16.52 -5.08 19.48
C GLN A 166 -16.01 -3.64 19.62
N GLN A 167 -15.61 -3.26 20.83
CA GLN A 167 -15.07 -1.93 21.11
C GLN A 167 -13.76 -1.70 20.35
N LEU A 168 -12.89 -2.72 20.32
CA LEU A 168 -11.64 -2.66 19.59
C LEU A 168 -11.87 -2.52 18.08
N THR A 169 -12.82 -3.27 17.51
CA THR A 169 -13.17 -3.12 16.08
C THR A 169 -13.72 -1.74 15.77
N SER A 170 -14.52 -1.12 16.64
CA SER A 170 -15.04 0.24 16.41
C SER A 170 -13.95 1.30 16.32
N LYS A 171 -12.72 1.02 16.79
CA LYS A 171 -11.56 1.92 16.64
C LYS A 171 -11.09 2.07 15.20
N CYS A 172 -11.48 1.14 14.33
CA CYS A 172 -11.23 1.20 12.90
C CYS A 172 -12.31 1.98 12.13
N ASP A 173 -13.39 2.45 12.79
CA ASP A 173 -14.50 3.11 12.08
C ASP A 173 -14.08 4.45 11.46
N VAL A 174 -13.20 5.19 12.14
CA VAL A 174 -12.68 6.49 11.65
C VAL A 174 -11.87 6.32 10.38
N SER A 175 -11.01 5.30 10.29
CA SER A 175 -10.26 5.01 9.06
C SER A 175 -11.17 4.46 7.97
N ALA A 176 -12.14 3.59 8.32
CA ALA A 176 -13.11 3.05 7.37
C ALA A 176 -14.02 4.14 6.75
N ASP A 177 -14.42 5.15 7.53
CA ASP A 177 -15.22 6.29 7.05
C ASP A 177 -14.47 7.10 6.00
N ASP A 178 -13.19 7.40 6.22
CA ASP A 178 -12.38 8.13 5.26
C ASP A 178 -12.04 7.28 4.04
N LEU A 179 -11.75 5.99 4.22
CA LEU A 179 -11.51 5.07 3.11
C LEU A 179 -12.74 5.00 2.16
N ARG A 180 -13.97 4.89 2.70
CA ARG A 180 -15.20 4.90 1.89
C ARG A 180 -15.33 6.16 1.04
N LYS A 181 -15.00 7.34 1.61
CA LYS A 181 -15.04 8.61 0.88
C LYS A 181 -13.96 8.66 -0.20
N ILE A 182 -12.74 8.24 0.13
CA ILE A 182 -11.62 8.20 -0.80
C ILE A 182 -11.93 7.29 -1.99
N LEU A 183 -12.40 6.06 -1.75
CA LEU A 183 -12.75 5.11 -2.82
C LEU A 183 -13.78 5.70 -3.79
N LYS A 184 -14.85 6.30 -3.28
CA LYS A 184 -15.84 6.99 -4.11
C LYS A 184 -15.23 8.12 -4.95
N LEU A 185 -14.30 8.87 -4.38
CA LEU A 185 -13.63 9.96 -5.09
C LEU A 185 -12.64 9.44 -6.14
N ILE A 186 -11.94 8.33 -5.88
CA ILE A 186 -11.08 7.65 -6.86
C ILE A 186 -11.92 7.16 -8.03
N GLU A 187 -13.04 6.47 -7.77
CA GLU A 187 -13.97 6.01 -8.80
C GLU A 187 -14.46 7.18 -9.67
N GLN A 188 -14.81 8.30 -9.05
CA GLN A 188 -15.22 9.52 -9.77
C GLN A 188 -14.06 10.11 -10.60
N ARG A 189 -12.86 10.19 -10.02
CA ARG A 189 -11.67 10.74 -10.69
C ARG A 189 -11.26 9.93 -11.91
N LEU A 190 -11.43 8.61 -11.85
CA LEU A 190 -11.07 7.65 -12.89
C LEU A 190 -12.25 7.27 -13.80
N SER A 191 -13.35 8.04 -13.79
CA SER A 191 -14.55 7.73 -14.58
C SER A 191 -14.47 8.10 -16.07
N ASP A 192 -13.44 8.86 -16.48
CA ASP A 192 -13.21 9.20 -17.88
C ASP A 192 -12.67 7.98 -18.66
N ALA A 193 -13.14 7.79 -19.89
CA ALA A 193 -12.75 6.66 -20.75
C ALA A 193 -11.23 6.59 -21.02
N LYS A 194 -10.48 7.69 -20.85
CA LYS A 194 -9.01 7.66 -20.94
C LYS A 194 -8.34 6.78 -19.88
N TYR A 195 -9.05 6.43 -18.80
CA TYR A 195 -8.58 5.54 -17.74
C TYR A 195 -9.09 4.10 -17.89
N ASP A 196 -9.84 3.78 -18.95
CA ASP A 196 -10.35 2.43 -19.17
C ASP A 196 -9.20 1.42 -19.26
N GLY A 197 -9.29 0.34 -18.46
CA GLY A 197 -8.28 -0.71 -18.41
C GLY A 197 -7.02 -0.39 -17.60
N ILE A 198 -6.96 0.75 -16.91
CA ILE A 198 -5.88 1.08 -15.99
C ILE A 198 -6.11 0.37 -14.65
N ASP A 199 -5.11 -0.38 -14.21
CA ASP A 199 -5.14 -1.06 -12.91
C ASP A 199 -4.95 -0.07 -11.75
N LEU A 200 -5.76 -0.22 -10.71
CA LEU A 200 -5.75 0.60 -9.51
C LEU A 200 -5.02 -0.11 -8.36
N PHE A 201 -4.02 0.57 -7.79
CA PHE A 201 -3.28 0.14 -6.62
C PHE A 201 -3.44 1.18 -5.51
N ILE A 202 -3.86 0.72 -4.33
CA ILE A 202 -3.98 1.56 -3.13
C ILE A 202 -3.09 0.93 -2.06
N ALA A 203 -2.17 1.74 -1.53
CA ALA A 203 -1.26 1.35 -0.47
C ALA A 203 -1.18 2.49 0.56
N GLY A 204 -0.79 2.19 1.79
CA GLY A 204 -0.67 3.22 2.80
C GLY A 204 -0.73 2.72 4.23
N ASP A 205 -0.74 3.69 5.14
CA ASP A 205 -1.05 3.48 6.54
C ASP A 205 -2.57 3.62 6.74
N PHE A 206 -3.23 2.47 6.80
CA PHE A 206 -4.68 2.42 6.96
C PHE A 206 -5.14 2.65 8.40
N ASN A 207 -4.21 2.66 9.37
CA ASN A 207 -4.54 2.84 10.78
C ASN A 207 -5.72 1.95 11.22
N SER A 208 -5.65 0.68 10.83
CA SER A 208 -6.73 -0.29 10.99
C SER A 208 -6.16 -1.68 11.24
N MET A 209 -6.97 -2.54 11.84
CA MET A 209 -6.62 -3.92 12.12
C MET A 209 -6.80 -4.80 10.88
N SER A 210 -5.93 -5.81 10.75
CA SER A 210 -6.12 -6.83 9.73
C SER A 210 -7.04 -7.94 10.19
N HIS A 211 -8.03 -8.27 9.38
CA HIS A 211 -8.86 -9.46 9.60
C HIS A 211 -8.06 -10.77 9.56
N LEU A 212 -6.86 -10.75 8.96
CA LEU A 212 -5.93 -11.88 8.94
C LEU A 212 -5.11 -11.99 10.25
N ASP A 213 -4.93 -10.86 10.95
CA ASP A 213 -4.18 -10.82 12.20
C ASP A 213 -5.06 -11.24 13.38
N TYR A 214 -6.30 -10.75 13.44
CA TYR A 214 -7.20 -10.96 14.57
C TYR A 214 -8.05 -12.22 14.38
N THR A 215 -7.37 -13.36 14.28
CA THR A 215 -7.95 -14.71 14.16
C THR A 215 -7.66 -15.55 15.40
N ASP A 216 -8.36 -16.67 15.57
CA ASP A 216 -8.09 -17.59 16.70
C ASP A 216 -6.65 -18.12 16.71
N VAL A 217 -6.02 -18.28 15.54
CA VAL A 217 -4.64 -18.78 15.40
C VAL A 217 -3.63 -17.80 15.99
N ASN A 218 -3.91 -16.50 15.91
CA ASN A 218 -2.98 -15.45 16.32
C ASN A 218 -3.37 -14.80 17.66
N ARG A 219 -4.37 -15.35 18.37
CA ARG A 219 -4.91 -14.78 19.62
C ARG A 219 -3.82 -14.51 20.65
N ASP A 220 -2.81 -15.36 20.77
CA ASP A 220 -1.72 -15.20 21.75
C ASP A 220 -0.87 -13.95 21.47
N GLN A 221 -0.76 -13.51 20.21
CA GLN A 221 -0.03 -12.30 19.82
C GLN A 221 -0.88 -11.04 19.95
N PHE A 222 -2.16 -11.12 19.62
CA PHE A 222 -3.04 -9.94 19.53
C PHE A 222 -3.96 -9.74 20.74
N GLY A 223 -4.12 -10.74 21.60
CA GLY A 223 -5.03 -10.73 22.77
C GLY A 223 -6.51 -10.88 22.41
N HIS A 224 -6.83 -10.86 21.12
CA HIS A 224 -8.19 -10.78 20.58
C HIS A 224 -8.37 -11.72 19.41
N SER A 225 -9.62 -12.14 19.18
CA SER A 225 -10.04 -12.87 17.97
C SER A 225 -11.39 -12.35 17.58
N VAL A 226 -11.44 -11.65 16.44
CA VAL A 226 -12.61 -10.87 16.04
C VAL A 226 -13.39 -11.68 15.01
N LYS A 227 -14.71 -11.71 15.15
CA LYS A 227 -15.60 -12.23 14.09
C LYS A 227 -15.90 -11.13 13.09
N TRP A 228 -15.15 -11.15 11.99
CA TRP A 228 -15.31 -10.18 10.91
C TRP A 228 -16.59 -10.43 10.10
N PRO A 229 -17.26 -9.37 9.60
CA PRO A 229 -18.34 -9.52 8.64
C PRO A 229 -17.82 -10.20 7.35
N THR A 230 -18.57 -11.17 6.84
CA THR A 230 -18.36 -11.82 5.53
C THR A 230 -19.20 -11.19 4.46
#